data_AF-A0AAQ4CNS8-F1
#
_entry.id   AF-A0AAQ4CNS8-F1
#
_cell.length_a   1.000
_cell.length_b   1.000
_cell.length_c   1.000
_cell.angle_alpha   90.00
_cell.angle_beta   90.00
_cell.angle_gamma   90.00
#
_symmetry.space_group_name_H-M   'P 1'
#
loop_
_entity.id
_entity.type
_entity.pdbx_description
1 polymer ?
#
loop_
_entity_poly.entity_id
_entity_poly.type
_entity_poly.pdbx_seq_one_letter_code
_entity_poly.pdbx_strand_id
1 'polypeptide(L)'
;MVERFLIQSILDFAFLFFIYELRNYRLLKRAKYLCKIGTVKVYQIESEDPNAITIKSLIFGKSIIFVGRITKEIYAHEEGHLHQPNFMFYFLIAAALMIAYNVLTVPLLLIVYKIMFWHYERDADLYAYRLYNVKYESDVFRPKSQIERLKAWIFDTHPPDYVRKIEEYYDKKTNILKLFIHDLIS
;
A
#
# COMPACT_ATOMS: atom_id res chain seq x y z
N MET A 1 -15.51 18.13 -27.66
CA MET A 1 -15.32 18.09 -26.19
C MET A 1 -14.94 16.69 -25.73
N VAL A 2 -15.74 15.66 -26.06
CA VAL A 2 -15.48 14.25 -25.70
C VAL A 2 -14.13 13.74 -26.21
N GLU A 3 -13.79 13.99 -27.48
CA GLU A 3 -12.53 13.52 -28.07
C GLU A 3 -11.29 14.07 -27.34
N ARG A 4 -11.29 15.37 -27.00
CA ARG A 4 -10.19 15.99 -26.25
C ARG A 4 -10.04 15.40 -24.85
N PHE A 5 -11.16 15.17 -24.17
CA PHE A 5 -11.16 14.53 -22.84
C PHE A 5 -10.59 13.10 -22.90
N LEU A 6 -10.98 12.32 -23.90
CA LEU A 6 -10.49 10.95 -24.07
C LEU A 6 -8.99 10.92 -24.39
N ILE A 7 -8.53 11.76 -25.31
CA ILE A 7 -7.11 11.88 -25.63
C ILE A 7 -6.31 12.25 -24.37
N GLN A 8 -6.76 13.26 -23.62
CA GLN A 8 -6.10 13.67 -22.39
C GLN A 8 -6.05 12.54 -21.36
N SER A 9 -7.17 11.83 -21.16
CA SER A 9 -7.24 10.69 -20.22
C SER A 9 -6.26 9.57 -20.60
N ILE A 10 -6.08 9.28 -21.89
CA ILE A 10 -5.12 8.28 -22.37
C ILE A 10 -3.69 8.75 -22.11
N LEU A 11 -3.38 10.01 -22.39
CA LEU A 11 -2.05 10.58 -22.15
C LEU A 11 -1.71 10.59 -20.66
N ASP A 12 -2.64 11.01 -19.81
CA ASP A 12 -2.46 11.02 -18.35
C ASP A 12 -2.26 9.61 -17.82
N PHE A 13 -3.07 8.64 -18.28
CA PHE A 13 -2.89 7.24 -17.91
C PHE A 13 -1.53 6.70 -18.35
N ALA A 14 -1.13 6.92 -19.60
CA ALA A 14 0.15 6.45 -20.12
C ALA A 14 1.33 7.03 -19.32
N PHE A 15 1.27 8.32 -18.98
CA PHE A 15 2.29 8.97 -18.16
C PHE A 15 2.36 8.41 -16.74
N LEU A 16 1.22 8.31 -16.05
CA LEU A 16 1.15 7.79 -14.68
C LEU A 16 1.57 6.31 -14.62
N PHE A 17 1.14 5.51 -15.60
CA PHE A 17 1.51 4.12 -15.73
C PHE A 17 3.01 3.95 -16.01
N PHE A 18 3.59 4.79 -16.88
CA PHE A 18 5.03 4.81 -17.11
C PHE A 18 5.83 5.10 -15.84
N ILE A 19 5.41 6.10 -15.04
CA ILE A 19 6.06 6.40 -13.76
C ILE A 19 5.98 5.21 -12.80
N TYR A 20 4.81 4.57 -12.69
CA TYR A 20 4.60 3.41 -11.84
C TYR A 20 5.51 2.24 -12.23
N GLU A 21 5.56 1.90 -13.52
CA GLU A 21 6.40 0.81 -14.01
C GLU A 21 7.89 1.14 -13.97
N LEU A 22 8.28 2.40 -14.19
CA LEU A 22 9.66 2.84 -14.02
C LEU A 22 10.12 2.69 -12.57
N ARG A 23 9.27 3.01 -11.60
CA ARG A 23 9.54 2.78 -10.17
C ARG A 23 9.73 1.29 -9.88
N ASN A 24 8.87 0.42 -10.40
CA ASN A 24 9.00 -1.04 -10.22
C ASN A 24 10.27 -1.59 -10.88
N TYR A 25 10.59 -1.14 -12.09
CA TYR A 25 11.82 -1.51 -12.79
C TYR A 25 13.06 -1.15 -11.98
N ARG A 26 13.12 0.07 -11.43
CA ARG A 26 14.24 0.53 -10.61
C ARG A 26 14.43 -0.32 -9.35
N LEU A 27 13.34 -0.74 -8.72
CA LEU A 27 13.38 -1.64 -7.56
C LEU A 27 13.91 -3.03 -7.95
N LEU A 28 13.32 -3.64 -8.98
CA LEU A 28 13.71 -4.98 -9.44
C LEU A 28 15.17 -5.02 -9.93
N LYS A 29 15.64 -3.97 -10.60
CA LYS A 29 17.03 -3.86 -11.06
C LYS A 29 18.04 -3.88 -9.91
N ARG A 30 17.67 -3.33 -8.75
CA ARG A 30 18.53 -3.30 -7.55
C ARG A 30 18.45 -4.57 -6.73
N ALA A 31 17.44 -5.41 -6.96
CA ALA A 31 17.18 -6.58 -6.14
C ALA A 31 17.79 -7.85 -6.75
N LYS A 32 18.38 -8.69 -5.90
CA LYS A 32 18.87 -10.02 -6.25
C LYS A 32 17.68 -10.97 -6.33
N TYR A 33 17.52 -11.66 -7.45
CA TYR A 33 16.51 -12.72 -7.58
C TYR A 33 16.90 -13.91 -6.69
N LEU A 34 15.92 -14.44 -5.94
CA LEU A 34 16.10 -15.60 -5.08
C LEU A 34 15.44 -16.84 -5.68
N CYS A 35 14.11 -16.79 -5.85
CA CYS A 35 13.33 -17.94 -6.31
C CYS A 35 11.98 -17.51 -6.89
N LYS A 36 11.20 -18.49 -7.36
CA LYS A 36 9.82 -18.30 -7.82
C LYS A 36 8.91 -19.29 -7.09
N ILE A 37 7.82 -18.78 -6.52
CA ILE A 37 6.80 -19.56 -5.82
C ILE A 37 5.50 -19.40 -6.61
N GLY A 38 5.07 -20.45 -7.30
CA GLY A 38 3.94 -20.38 -8.23
C GLY A 38 4.18 -19.33 -9.32
N THR A 39 3.33 -18.29 -9.39
CA THR A 39 3.50 -17.16 -10.32
C THR A 39 4.29 -15.98 -9.75
N VAL A 40 4.68 -16.03 -8.48
CA VAL A 40 5.29 -14.92 -7.74
C VAL A 40 6.80 -15.06 -7.75
N LYS A 41 7.51 -14.00 -8.15
CA LYS A 41 8.98 -13.94 -8.09
C LYS A 41 9.41 -13.33 -6.77
N VAL A 42 10.43 -13.89 -6.13
CA VAL A 42 10.96 -13.43 -4.85
C VAL A 42 12.36 -12.86 -5.07
N TYR A 43 12.57 -11.65 -4.56
CA TYR A 43 13.83 -10.93 -4.65
C TYR A 43 14.28 -10.44 -3.27
N GLN A 44 15.53 -10.01 -3.17
CA GLN A 44 16.10 -9.42 -1.96
C GLN A 44 17.03 -8.24 -2.28
N ILE A 45 16.92 -7.19 -1.48
CA ILE A 45 17.87 -6.07 -1.39
C ILE A 45 18.52 -6.16 -0.01
N GLU A 46 19.84 -6.15 0.08
CA GLU A 46 20.54 -6.18 1.37
C GLU A 46 20.28 -4.89 2.16
N SER A 47 19.89 -5.03 3.43
CA SER A 47 19.63 -3.94 4.38
C SER A 47 19.63 -4.51 5.80
N GLU A 48 19.91 -3.67 6.79
CA GLU A 48 19.80 -4.05 8.21
C GLU A 48 18.35 -4.05 8.69
N ASP A 49 17.53 -3.14 8.15
CA ASP A 49 16.13 -2.99 8.53
C ASP A 49 15.24 -3.99 7.77
N PRO A 50 14.54 -4.91 8.47
CA PRO A 50 13.71 -5.89 7.83
C PRO A 50 12.40 -5.26 7.33
N ASN A 51 12.20 -5.30 6.02
CA ASN A 51 10.99 -4.82 5.35
C ASN A 51 10.73 -5.64 4.09
N ALA A 52 9.59 -5.44 3.44
CA ALA A 52 9.36 -5.95 2.10
C ALA A 52 8.44 -5.04 1.29
N ILE A 53 8.38 -5.32 -0.01
CA ILE A 53 7.57 -4.61 -0.97
C ILE A 53 6.95 -5.62 -1.91
N THR A 54 5.61 -5.70 -1.90
CA THR A 54 4.86 -6.39 -2.94
C THR A 54 4.72 -5.54 -4.19
N ILE A 55 4.98 -6.14 -5.35
CA ILE A 55 4.78 -5.56 -6.68
C ILE A 55 3.72 -6.38 -7.42
N LYS A 56 2.69 -5.68 -7.92
CA LYS A 56 1.65 -6.21 -8.83
C LYS A 56 1.69 -5.43 -10.15
N SER A 57 2.77 -5.62 -10.91
CA SER A 57 3.03 -4.94 -12.17
C SER A 57 2.36 -5.67 -13.34
N LEU A 58 1.90 -4.91 -14.35
CA LEU A 58 1.42 -5.51 -15.60
C LEU A 58 2.59 -5.98 -16.49
N ILE A 59 3.74 -5.31 -16.41
CA ILE A 59 4.92 -5.62 -17.23
C ILE A 59 5.77 -6.72 -16.58
N PHE A 60 6.02 -6.62 -15.26
CA PHE A 60 6.94 -7.49 -14.54
C PHE A 60 6.25 -8.64 -13.80
N GLY A 61 4.92 -8.60 -13.69
CA GLY A 61 4.10 -9.58 -12.98
C GLY A 61 4.09 -9.37 -11.47
N LYS A 62 3.75 -10.44 -10.74
CA LYS A 62 3.70 -10.44 -9.27
C LYS A 62 5.07 -10.75 -8.67
N SER A 63 5.53 -9.92 -7.74
CA SER A 63 6.79 -10.14 -7.04
C SER A 63 6.72 -9.69 -5.58
N ILE A 64 7.54 -10.29 -4.72
CA ILE A 64 7.87 -9.77 -3.39
C ILE A 64 9.36 -9.43 -3.40
N ILE A 65 9.71 -8.23 -2.96
CA ILE A 65 11.09 -7.80 -2.74
C ILE A 65 11.29 -7.64 -1.25
N PHE A 66 12.08 -8.54 -0.64
CA PHE A 66 12.54 -8.35 0.74
C PHE A 66 13.65 -7.30 0.78
N VAL A 67 13.57 -6.40 1.74
CA VAL A 67 14.63 -5.44 2.06
C VAL A 67 15.18 -5.87 3.41
N GLY A 68 16.40 -6.38 3.42
CA GLY A 68 17.02 -6.97 4.60
C GLY A 68 16.59 -8.40 4.89
N ARG A 69 16.37 -8.72 6.17
CA ARG A 69 16.13 -10.09 6.64
C ARG A 69 14.74 -10.58 6.24
N ILE A 70 14.70 -11.81 5.70
CA ILE A 70 13.46 -12.50 5.40
C ILE A 70 12.92 -13.14 6.68
N THR A 71 11.71 -12.78 7.08
CA THR A 71 11.01 -13.38 8.22
C THR A 71 9.64 -13.92 7.79
N LYS A 72 9.09 -14.84 8.59
CA LYS A 72 7.78 -15.43 8.33
C LYS A 72 6.69 -14.37 8.41
N GLU A 73 6.84 -13.44 9.33
CA GLU A 73 5.89 -12.38 9.63
C GLU A 73 5.75 -11.43 8.44
N ILE A 74 6.88 -10.99 7.89
CA ILE A 74 6.92 -10.13 6.70
C ILE A 74 6.33 -10.87 5.50
N TYR A 75 6.73 -12.13 5.28
CA TYR A 75 6.17 -12.91 4.17
C TYR A 75 4.64 -13.06 4.27
N ALA A 76 4.12 -13.38 5.46
CA ALA A 76 2.68 -13.54 5.68
C ALA A 76 1.89 -12.25 5.37
N HIS A 77 2.44 -11.09 5.73
CA HIS A 77 1.85 -9.79 5.40
C HIS A 77 1.90 -9.51 3.89
N GLU A 78 3.06 -9.67 3.25
CA GLU A 78 3.22 -9.44 1.80
C GLU A 78 2.36 -10.40 0.96
N GLU A 79 2.17 -11.63 1.42
CA GLU A 79 1.26 -12.56 0.77
C GLU A 79 -0.20 -12.05 0.79
N GLY A 80 -0.61 -11.36 1.86
CA GLY A 80 -1.88 -10.66 1.92
C GLY A 80 -2.04 -9.66 0.76
N HIS A 81 -1.00 -8.87 0.47
CA HIS A 81 -1.02 -7.94 -0.65
C HIS A 81 -1.15 -8.63 -2.02
N LEU A 82 -0.61 -9.84 -2.18
CA LEU A 82 -0.71 -10.59 -3.44
C LEU A 82 -2.12 -11.10 -3.75
N HIS A 83 -2.95 -11.29 -2.71
CA HIS A 83 -4.34 -11.73 -2.80
C HIS A 83 -5.33 -10.57 -3.00
N GLN A 84 -4.90 -9.33 -2.76
CA GLN A 84 -5.72 -8.15 -2.99
C GLN A 84 -5.83 -7.81 -4.49
N PRO A 85 -6.94 -7.17 -4.93
CA PRO A 85 -7.06 -6.58 -6.26
C PRO A 85 -5.87 -5.68 -6.63
N ASN A 86 -5.63 -5.47 -7.93
CA ASN A 86 -4.56 -4.57 -8.39
C ASN A 86 -4.97 -3.10 -8.23
N PHE A 87 -5.06 -2.64 -6.98
CA PHE A 87 -5.49 -1.28 -6.61
C PHE A 87 -4.75 -0.20 -7.39
N MET A 88 -3.42 -0.31 -7.51
CA MET A 88 -2.61 0.70 -8.22
C MET A 88 -3.09 0.86 -9.66
N PHE A 89 -3.33 -0.23 -10.38
CA PHE A 89 -3.81 -0.14 -11.76
C PHE A 89 -5.17 0.56 -11.86
N TYR A 90 -6.14 0.19 -11.03
CA TYR A 90 -7.46 0.82 -11.02
C TYR A 90 -7.40 2.29 -10.59
N PHE A 91 -6.54 2.61 -9.61
CA PHE A 91 -6.32 3.97 -9.14
C PHE A 91 -5.71 4.85 -10.25
N LEU A 92 -4.75 4.35 -11.03
CA LEU A 92 -4.15 5.11 -12.13
C LEU A 92 -5.18 5.43 -13.23
N ILE A 93 -6.10 4.51 -13.54
CA ILE A 93 -7.20 4.76 -14.47
C ILE A 93 -8.12 5.85 -13.94
N ALA A 94 -8.58 5.73 -12.69
CA ALA A 94 -9.45 6.72 -12.06
C ALA A 94 -8.77 8.10 -11.98
N ALA A 95 -7.49 8.14 -11.60
CA ALA A 95 -6.70 9.36 -11.52
C ALA A 95 -6.59 10.05 -12.88
N ALA A 96 -6.30 9.30 -13.95
CA ALA A 96 -6.22 9.84 -15.30
C ALA A 96 -7.55 10.46 -15.76
N LEU A 97 -8.68 9.78 -15.52
CA LEU A 97 -10.01 10.31 -15.85
C LEU A 97 -10.34 11.58 -15.07
N MET A 98 -10.04 11.61 -13.77
CA MET A 98 -10.35 12.75 -12.91
C MET A 98 -9.45 13.96 -13.22
N ILE A 99 -8.16 13.75 -13.46
CA ILE A 99 -7.22 14.82 -13.84
C ILE A 99 -7.60 15.41 -15.20
N ALA A 100 -7.91 14.58 -16.19
CA ALA A 100 -8.37 15.01 -17.50
C ALA A 100 -9.69 15.79 -17.44
N TYR A 101 -10.55 15.48 -16.46
CA TYR A 101 -11.77 16.24 -16.19
C TYR A 101 -11.44 17.61 -15.57
N ASN A 102 -10.62 17.63 -14.50
CA ASN A 102 -10.17 18.85 -13.85
C ASN A 102 -8.94 18.59 -12.97
N VAL A 103 -7.82 19.28 -13.23
CA VAL A 103 -6.60 19.15 -12.42
C VAL A 103 -6.81 19.44 -10.92
N LEU A 104 -7.84 20.22 -10.56
CA LEU A 104 -8.19 20.50 -9.17
C LEU A 104 -8.74 19.27 -8.42
N THR A 105 -8.94 18.12 -9.08
CA THR A 105 -9.27 16.86 -8.40
C THR A 105 -8.09 16.17 -7.72
N VAL A 106 -6.85 16.61 -7.98
CA VAL A 106 -5.63 15.99 -7.42
C VAL A 106 -5.66 15.89 -5.89
N PRO A 107 -6.03 16.92 -5.11
CA PRO A 107 -6.12 16.79 -3.66
C PRO A 107 -7.10 15.69 -3.20
N LEU A 108 -8.25 15.55 -3.87
CA LEU A 108 -9.21 14.49 -3.57
C LEU A 108 -8.64 13.10 -3.89
N LEU A 109 -7.94 12.97 -5.02
CA LEU A 109 -7.26 11.72 -5.39
C LEU A 109 -6.22 11.29 -4.34
N LEU A 110 -5.48 12.24 -3.76
CA LEU A 110 -4.51 11.95 -2.70
C LEU A 110 -5.18 11.42 -1.43
N ILE A 111 -6.34 11.99 -1.06
CA ILE A 111 -7.13 11.51 0.09
C ILE A 111 -7.67 10.10 -0.17
N VAL A 112 -8.23 9.86 -1.35
CA VAL A 112 -8.73 8.53 -1.75
C VAL A 112 -7.59 7.51 -1.75
N TYR A 113 -6.44 7.87 -2.32
CA TYR A 113 -5.25 7.03 -2.32
C TYR A 113 -4.86 6.63 -0.91
N LYS A 114 -4.79 7.60 0.00
CA LYS A 114 -4.41 7.41 1.40
C LYS A 114 -5.36 6.47 2.15
N ILE A 115 -6.66 6.70 2.06
CA ILE A 115 -7.68 5.87 2.72
C ILE A 115 -7.64 4.44 2.18
N MET A 116 -7.53 4.29 0.87
CA MET A 116 -7.45 2.96 0.24
C MET A 116 -6.17 2.25 0.65
N PHE A 117 -5.05 2.96 0.74
CA PHE A 117 -3.79 2.38 1.20
C PHE A 117 -3.92 1.87 2.64
N TRP A 118 -4.48 2.66 3.56
CA TRP A 118 -4.76 2.18 4.92
C TRP A 118 -5.65 0.94 4.98
N HIS A 119 -6.67 0.88 4.11
CA HIS A 119 -7.55 -0.28 4.03
C HIS A 119 -6.80 -1.53 3.55
N TYR A 120 -5.97 -1.42 2.51
CA TYR A 120 -5.20 -2.55 1.98
C TYR A 120 -4.09 -3.01 2.93
N GLU A 121 -3.42 -2.10 3.63
CA GLU A 121 -2.47 -2.45 4.69
C GLU A 121 -3.14 -3.28 5.78
N ARG A 122 -4.31 -2.82 6.24
CA ARG A 122 -5.09 -3.56 7.23
C ARG A 122 -5.56 -4.91 6.72
N ASP A 123 -6.02 -4.98 5.48
CA ASP A 123 -6.47 -6.25 4.91
C ASP A 123 -5.31 -7.26 4.78
N ALA A 124 -4.09 -6.79 4.53
CA ALA A 124 -2.88 -7.62 4.55
C ALA A 124 -2.54 -8.11 5.96
N ASP A 125 -2.59 -7.23 6.96
CA ASP A 125 -2.43 -7.61 8.37
C ASP A 125 -3.50 -8.62 8.83
N LEU A 126 -4.76 -8.44 8.42
CA LEU A 126 -5.85 -9.37 8.71
C LEU A 126 -5.65 -10.72 8.02
N TYR A 127 -5.11 -10.74 6.81
CA TYR A 127 -4.77 -11.97 6.10
C TYR A 127 -3.69 -12.74 6.87
N ALA A 128 -2.60 -12.04 7.23
CA ALA A 128 -1.50 -12.61 8.01
C ALA A 128 -2.01 -13.17 9.36
N TYR A 129 -2.86 -12.43 10.06
CA TYR A 129 -3.42 -12.86 11.33
C TYR A 129 -4.31 -14.10 11.19
N ARG A 130 -5.22 -14.12 10.21
CA ARG A 130 -6.19 -15.22 10.09
C ARG A 130 -5.58 -16.53 9.61
N LEU A 131 -4.59 -16.48 8.72
CA LEU A 131 -4.01 -17.69 8.13
C LEU A 131 -2.75 -18.15 8.86
N TYR A 132 -1.99 -17.23 9.43
CA TYR A 132 -0.70 -17.52 10.03
C TYR A 132 -0.62 -17.21 11.53
N ASN A 133 -1.67 -16.64 12.12
CA ASN A 133 -1.70 -16.15 13.50
C ASN A 133 -0.55 -15.16 13.79
N VAL A 134 -0.22 -14.33 12.81
CA VAL A 134 0.81 -13.28 12.91
C VAL A 134 0.12 -11.92 13.08
N LYS A 135 0.49 -11.18 14.13
CA LYS A 135 0.12 -9.77 14.30
C LYS A 135 1.32 -8.87 14.03
N TYR A 136 1.03 -7.63 13.65
CA TYR A 136 2.04 -6.58 13.56
C TYR A 136 2.59 -6.26 14.95
N GLU A 137 3.91 -6.20 15.04
CA GLU A 137 4.65 -5.86 16.26
C GLU A 137 5.46 -4.58 16.04
N SER A 138 5.45 -3.70 17.02
CA SER A 138 6.23 -2.45 17.03
C SER A 138 6.35 -1.96 18.47
N ASP A 139 7.43 -1.26 18.80
CA ASP A 139 7.62 -0.64 20.12
C ASP A 139 6.97 0.75 20.23
N VAL A 140 6.33 1.22 19.15
CA VAL A 140 5.69 2.55 19.12
C VAL A 140 4.45 2.56 20.03
N PHE A 141 4.37 3.60 20.86
CA PHE A 141 3.25 3.87 21.77
C PHE A 141 2.33 4.94 21.20
N ARG A 142 1.05 4.90 21.60
CA ARG A 142 0.05 5.90 21.19
C ARG A 142 0.41 7.29 21.74
N PRO A 143 0.60 8.31 20.88
CA PRO A 143 0.86 9.67 21.33
C PRO A 143 -0.30 10.23 22.17
N LYS A 144 0.05 10.98 23.23
CA LYS A 144 -0.95 11.69 24.07
C LYS A 144 -1.63 12.85 23.32
N SER A 145 -0.87 13.56 22.48
CA SER A 145 -1.36 14.70 21.71
C SER A 145 -2.20 14.23 20.51
N GLN A 146 -3.39 14.82 20.36
CA GLN A 146 -4.25 14.60 19.19
C GLN A 146 -3.56 15.00 17.89
N ILE A 147 -2.84 16.13 17.88
CA ILE A 147 -2.14 16.62 16.69
C ILE A 147 -1.08 15.61 16.23
N GLU A 148 -0.34 15.00 17.16
CA GLU A 148 0.67 13.98 16.82
C GLU A 148 0.04 12.71 16.28
N ARG A 149 -1.14 12.31 16.80
CA ARG A 149 -1.91 11.19 16.22
C ARG A 149 -2.32 11.49 14.78
N LEU A 150 -2.82 12.70 14.52
CA LEU A 150 -3.24 13.11 13.18
C LEU A 150 -2.07 13.21 12.21
N LYS A 151 -0.92 13.71 12.66
CA LYS A 151 0.30 13.71 11.86
C LYS A 151 0.70 12.28 11.47
N ALA A 152 0.68 11.34 12.40
CA ALA A 152 1.00 9.93 12.10
C ALA A 152 0.07 9.39 11.01
N TRP A 153 -1.26 9.58 11.16
CA TRP A 153 -2.20 9.18 10.12
C TRP A 153 -1.87 9.83 8.76
N ILE A 154 -1.69 11.16 8.71
CA ILE A 154 -1.55 11.90 7.44
C ILE A 154 -0.20 11.63 6.76
N PHE A 155 0.90 11.59 7.51
CA PHE A 155 2.26 11.58 6.94
C PHE A 155 2.87 10.18 6.85
N ASP A 156 2.47 9.21 7.68
CA ASP A 156 3.02 7.86 7.61
C ASP A 156 2.43 7.10 6.43
N THR A 157 3.22 6.30 5.72
CA THR A 157 2.70 5.55 4.57
C THR A 157 1.62 4.54 4.98
N HIS A 158 1.71 3.97 6.19
CA HIS A 158 0.81 2.95 6.72
C HIS A 158 -0.16 3.53 7.75
N PRO A 159 -1.20 2.78 8.19
CA PRO A 159 -1.86 3.08 9.45
C PRO A 159 -0.83 3.17 10.59
N PRO A 160 -1.00 4.06 11.58
CA PRO A 160 -0.01 4.21 12.64
C PRO A 160 0.24 2.91 13.40
N ASP A 161 1.50 2.63 13.73
CA ASP A 161 1.91 1.39 14.40
C ASP A 161 1.12 1.10 15.68
N TYR A 162 0.88 2.13 16.50
CA TYR A 162 0.12 1.97 17.74
C TYR A 162 -1.35 1.56 17.50
N VAL A 163 -1.90 1.82 16.32
CA VAL A 163 -3.22 1.36 15.88
C VAL A 163 -3.14 -0.07 15.36
N ARG A 164 -2.07 -0.43 14.65
CA ARG A 164 -1.88 -1.80 14.12
C ARG A 164 -1.65 -2.85 15.22
N LYS A 165 -1.34 -2.42 16.44
CA LYS A 165 -1.11 -3.28 17.62
C LYS A 165 -2.36 -3.60 18.44
N ILE A 166 -3.44 -2.82 18.33
CA ILE A 166 -4.63 -3.02 19.19
C ILE A 166 -5.52 -4.15 18.66
N GLU A 167 -6.18 -4.87 19.57
CA GLU A 167 -7.07 -5.99 19.20
C GLU A 167 -8.21 -5.55 18.26
N GLU A 168 -8.76 -4.35 18.47
CA GLU A 168 -9.85 -3.82 17.64
C GLU A 168 -9.46 -3.70 16.16
N TYR A 169 -8.18 -3.48 15.85
CA TYR A 169 -7.67 -3.45 14.48
C TYR A 169 -7.87 -4.78 13.76
N TYR A 170 -7.76 -5.90 14.48
CA TYR A 170 -7.89 -7.25 13.92
C TYR A 170 -9.34 -7.80 13.92
N ASP A 171 -10.31 -7.06 14.46
CA ASP A 171 -11.72 -7.43 14.36
C ASP A 171 -12.24 -7.19 12.93
N LYS A 172 -12.75 -8.24 12.27
CA LYS A 172 -13.33 -8.17 10.92
C LYS A 172 -14.43 -7.10 10.78
N LYS A 173 -15.13 -6.78 11.87
CA LYS A 173 -16.21 -5.79 11.89
C LYS A 173 -15.70 -4.34 12.00
N THR A 174 -14.46 -4.14 12.42
CA THR A 174 -13.84 -2.82 12.50
C THR A 174 -13.45 -2.32 11.11
N ASN A 175 -13.71 -1.04 10.85
CA ASN A 175 -13.25 -0.34 9.66
C ASN A 175 -12.06 0.57 10.03
N ILE A 176 -11.05 0.68 9.17
CA ILE A 176 -9.88 1.53 9.42
C ILE A 176 -10.25 3.02 9.62
N LEU A 177 -11.30 3.49 8.93
CA LEU A 177 -11.83 4.84 9.11
C LEU A 177 -12.44 5.05 10.49
N LYS A 178 -13.01 4.01 11.10
CA LYS A 178 -13.52 4.08 12.48
C LYS A 178 -12.37 4.39 13.46
N LEU A 179 -11.22 3.73 13.26
CA LEU A 179 -10.03 3.94 14.09
C LEU A 179 -9.43 5.33 13.89
N PHE A 180 -9.37 5.80 12.64
CA PHE A 180 -8.97 7.17 12.34
C PHE A 180 -9.91 8.22 12.98
N ILE A 181 -11.23 8.04 12.87
CA ILE A 181 -12.22 8.93 13.48
C ILE A 181 -12.11 8.93 15.00
N HIS A 182 -11.86 7.78 15.62
CA HIS A 182 -11.64 7.69 17.06
C HIS A 182 -10.45 8.58 17.49
N ASP A 183 -9.32 8.53 16.77
CA ASP A 183 -8.16 9.38 17.08
C ASP A 183 -8.41 10.88 16.82
N LEU A 184 -9.34 11.22 15.90
CA LEU A 184 -9.78 12.59 15.63
C LEU A 184 -10.65 13.18 16.76
N ILE A 185 -11.36 12.36 17.55
CA ILE A 185 -12.32 12.84 18.55
C ILE A 185 -11.89 12.58 20.00
N SER A 186 -10.95 11.65 20.22
CA SER A 186 -10.25 11.46 21.51
C SER A 186 -9.16 12.50 21.72
#